data_AF-A0ABD3N1I3-F1
#
_entry.id   AF-A0ABD3N1I3-F1
#
_cell.length_a   1.000
_cell.length_b   1.000
_cell.length_c   1.000
_cell.angle_alpha   90.00
_cell.angle_beta   90.00
_cell.angle_gamma   90.00
#
_symmetry.space_group_name_H-M   'P 1'
#
loop_
_entity.id
_entity.type
_entity.pdbx_description
1 polymer ?
#
loop_
_entity_poly.entity_id
_entity_poly.type
_entity_poly.pdbx_seq_one_letter_code
_entity_poly.pdbx_strand_id
1 'polypeptide(L)'
;MMSHHELAATSPLGNQRSQYLVASAIITILLVHSGISAGVLAPLSITEAKDTTFPGGAFIYKSMLKDYAASFGTWRTIATDLKNGGIWNDDDAEDGDLLYTIFMDDESLIPGGKTRFASGTLLTSKQGSKDVDKIKKWLLETTNNGIDEKLVKKNIAEEDARHSKDVRYQVSQLPKVKAAVAYHPFNDGVWSAVLQSFKIIPKFKKYYAEHGKEAGKKSSPIIIVNCSVKQGMCTYYMPLEKRDKFYMGKQTTEEYAKEFDNVGLLERKLGVNFNNIWGTLSKFFFRGWGSSGERSSDGKQKNEL
;
A
#
# COMPACT_ATOMS: atom_id res chain seq x y z
N MET A 1 11.40 9.80 55.71
CA MET A 1 12.54 9.75 54.78
C MET A 1 12.77 8.30 54.45
N MET A 2 12.45 7.91 53.21
CA MET A 2 12.61 6.54 52.72
C MET A 2 14.11 6.28 52.54
N SER A 3 14.64 5.21 53.13
CA SER A 3 16.10 4.98 53.15
C SER A 3 16.60 4.48 51.79
N HIS A 4 17.90 4.63 51.49
CA HIS A 4 18.53 4.13 50.27
C HIS A 4 18.32 2.61 50.04
N HIS A 5 17.99 1.85 51.10
CA HIS A 5 17.65 0.43 51.01
C HIS A 5 16.24 0.17 50.46
N GLU A 6 15.31 1.11 50.64
CA GLU A 6 13.92 0.98 50.16
C GLU A 6 13.78 1.36 48.67
N LEU A 7 14.72 2.17 48.13
CA LEU A 7 14.80 2.45 46.69
C LEU A 7 15.36 1.27 45.87
N ALA A 8 16.12 0.37 46.50
CA ALA A 8 16.62 -0.84 45.84
C ALA A 8 15.53 -1.92 45.69
N ALA A 9 14.51 -1.89 46.56
CA ALA A 9 13.39 -2.83 46.57
C ALA A 9 12.31 -2.56 45.50
N THR A 10 12.38 -1.41 44.82
CA THR A 10 11.47 -1.06 43.69
C THR A 10 12.13 -1.20 42.32
N SER A 11 13.36 -1.72 42.28
CA SER A 11 13.97 -2.20 41.03
C SER A 11 13.05 -3.26 40.41
N PRO A 12 12.74 -3.22 39.10
CA PRO A 12 11.97 -4.29 38.49
C PRO A 12 12.75 -5.58 38.68
N LEU A 13 12.15 -6.52 39.42
CA LEU A 13 12.68 -7.85 39.71
C LEU A 13 13.37 -8.41 38.46
N GLY A 14 14.62 -8.85 38.56
CA GLY A 14 15.52 -9.17 37.42
C GLY A 14 14.93 -10.08 36.32
N ASN A 15 13.85 -10.81 36.62
CA ASN A 15 13.07 -11.58 35.65
C ASN A 15 12.35 -10.71 34.60
N GLN A 16 11.83 -9.53 34.93
CA GLN A 16 11.10 -8.69 33.96
C GLN A 16 12.00 -8.06 32.90
N ARG A 17 13.22 -7.63 33.27
CA ARG A 17 14.22 -7.12 32.31
C ARG A 17 14.68 -8.23 31.36
N SER A 18 14.89 -9.43 31.89
CA SER A 18 15.27 -10.60 31.11
C SER A 18 14.14 -11.03 30.15
N GLN A 19 12.88 -11.01 30.61
CA GLN A 19 11.71 -11.27 29.76
C GLN A 19 11.54 -10.21 28.65
N TYR A 20 11.75 -8.93 28.95
CA TYR A 20 11.72 -7.86 27.95
C TYR A 20 12.81 -8.03 26.89
N LEU A 21 14.04 -8.37 27.30
CA LEU A 21 15.14 -8.63 26.37
C LEU A 21 14.86 -9.83 25.48
N VAL A 22 14.31 -10.92 26.03
CA VAL A 22 13.90 -12.10 25.25
C VAL A 22 12.80 -11.74 24.26
N ALA A 23 11.77 -11.02 24.69
CA ALA A 23 10.69 -10.56 23.80
C ALA A 23 11.21 -9.64 22.69
N SER A 24 12.09 -8.70 23.03
CA SER A 24 12.73 -7.79 22.07
C SER A 24 13.58 -8.57 21.06
N ALA A 25 14.38 -9.54 21.52
CA ALA A 25 15.19 -10.39 20.65
C ALA A 25 14.31 -11.21 19.70
N ILE A 26 13.21 -11.81 20.19
CA ILE A 26 12.26 -12.54 19.36
C ILE A 26 11.65 -11.62 18.30
N ILE A 27 11.18 -10.43 18.68
CA ILE A 27 10.61 -9.45 17.74
C ILE A 27 11.65 -9.06 16.68
N THR A 28 12.89 -8.78 17.08
CA THR A 28 13.97 -8.43 16.14
C THR A 28 14.25 -9.57 15.18
N ILE A 29 14.37 -10.81 15.67
CA ILE A 29 14.60 -11.99 14.82
C ILE A 29 13.45 -12.17 13.83
N LEU A 30 12.20 -12.08 14.28
CA LEU A 30 11.02 -12.19 13.41
C LEU A 30 10.97 -11.07 12.37
N LEU A 31 11.30 -9.84 12.76
CA LEU A 31 11.31 -8.69 11.85
C LEU A 31 12.42 -8.80 10.80
N VAL A 32 13.61 -9.26 11.20
CA VAL A 32 14.73 -9.55 10.28
C VAL A 32 14.37 -10.71 9.35
N HIS A 33 13.82 -11.80 9.89
CA HIS A 33 13.39 -12.95 9.08
C HIS A 33 12.33 -12.56 8.06
N SER A 34 11.32 -11.79 8.47
CA SER A 34 10.29 -11.25 7.58
C SER A 34 10.88 -10.33 6.50
N GLY A 35 11.88 -9.52 6.83
CA GLY A 35 12.57 -8.68 5.85
C GLY A 35 13.35 -9.51 4.83
N ILE A 36 14.07 -10.53 5.29
CA ILE A 36 14.82 -11.44 4.42
C ILE A 36 13.85 -12.19 3.49
N SER A 37 12.73 -12.72 4.03
CA SER A 37 11.73 -13.45 3.23
C SER A 37 11.00 -12.56 2.23
N ALA A 38 10.77 -11.27 2.55
CA ALA A 38 10.27 -10.27 1.61
C ALA A 38 11.29 -9.89 0.52
N GLY A 39 12.53 -10.38 0.59
CA GLY A 39 13.55 -10.10 -0.41
C GLY A 39 14.26 -8.76 -0.24
N VAL A 40 14.46 -8.27 1.00
CA VAL A 40 15.28 -7.07 1.26
C VAL A 40 16.63 -7.15 0.53
N LEU A 41 17.27 -8.33 0.55
CA LEU A 41 18.56 -8.59 -0.10
C LEU A 41 18.45 -9.13 -1.54
N ALA A 42 17.25 -9.48 -2.01
CA ALA A 42 17.06 -10.07 -3.33
C ALA A 42 17.34 -9.04 -4.43
N PRO A 43 18.13 -9.35 -5.48
CA PRO A 43 18.29 -8.43 -6.59
C PRO A 43 16.97 -8.31 -7.36
N LEU A 44 16.62 -7.10 -7.79
CA LEU A 44 15.51 -6.89 -8.72
C LEU A 44 16.08 -6.77 -10.13
N SER A 45 15.79 -7.71 -11.03
CA SER A 45 16.19 -7.62 -12.44
C SER A 45 14.96 -7.32 -13.29
N ILE A 46 15.07 -6.34 -14.19
CA ILE A 46 14.02 -5.99 -15.14
C ILE A 46 14.40 -6.61 -16.47
N THR A 47 13.51 -7.42 -17.03
CA THR A 47 13.72 -8.16 -18.27
C THR A 47 12.72 -7.69 -19.32
N GLU A 48 13.24 -7.41 -20.52
CA GLU A 48 12.47 -7.15 -21.75
C GLU A 48 12.64 -8.32 -22.71
N ALA A 49 12.28 -9.53 -22.30
CA ALA A 49 12.29 -10.65 -23.25
C ALA A 49 11.26 -10.36 -24.35
N LYS A 50 11.52 -10.81 -25.58
CA LYS A 50 10.66 -10.53 -26.74
C LYS A 50 9.19 -10.94 -26.53
N ASP A 51 8.93 -11.81 -25.57
CA ASP A 51 7.61 -12.38 -25.24
C ASP A 51 7.02 -11.88 -23.90
N THR A 52 7.66 -10.94 -23.20
CA THR A 52 7.06 -10.38 -21.98
C THR A 52 5.92 -9.42 -22.34
N THR A 53 4.69 -9.93 -22.26
CA THR A 53 3.47 -9.16 -22.52
C THR A 53 2.61 -9.06 -21.28
N PHE A 54 2.12 -7.86 -20.97
CA PHE A 54 0.98 -7.70 -20.08
C PHE A 54 -0.26 -8.31 -20.76
N PRO A 55 -1.00 -9.22 -20.10
CA PRO A 55 -2.03 -10.03 -20.76
C PRO A 55 -3.19 -9.22 -21.34
N GLY A 56 -3.53 -8.07 -20.74
CA GLY A 56 -4.71 -7.28 -21.13
C GLY A 56 -6.03 -8.02 -20.83
N GLY A 57 -7.15 -7.30 -20.94
CA GLY A 57 -8.47 -7.87 -20.63
C GLY A 57 -9.44 -6.86 -20.03
N ALA A 58 -10.60 -7.36 -19.60
CA ALA A 58 -11.57 -6.58 -18.87
C ALA A 58 -11.12 -6.49 -17.40
N PHE A 59 -10.78 -5.29 -16.95
CA PHE A 59 -10.33 -5.02 -15.61
C PHE A 59 -11.49 -4.45 -14.78
N ILE A 60 -11.88 -5.19 -13.74
CA ILE A 60 -12.93 -4.78 -12.81
C ILE A 60 -12.25 -4.36 -11.51
N TYR A 61 -12.34 -3.09 -11.15
CA TYR A 61 -11.44 -2.50 -10.16
C TYR A 61 -12.11 -1.49 -9.23
N LYS A 62 -11.51 -1.31 -8.06
CA LYS A 62 -11.75 -0.17 -7.17
C LYS A 62 -10.62 0.83 -7.37
N SER A 63 -10.96 2.07 -7.68
CA SER A 63 -9.98 3.15 -7.74
C SER A 63 -9.83 3.79 -6.36
N MET A 64 -8.59 3.89 -5.90
CA MET A 64 -8.26 4.47 -4.61
C MET A 64 -7.33 5.67 -4.81
N LEU A 65 -7.40 6.59 -3.86
CA LEU A 65 -6.50 7.72 -3.72
C LEU A 65 -5.90 7.62 -2.31
N LYS A 66 -4.74 6.97 -2.20
CA LYS A 66 -4.00 6.64 -0.97
C LYS A 66 -2.56 6.23 -1.34
N ASP A 67 -1.68 6.17 -0.35
CA ASP A 67 -0.34 5.59 -0.50
C ASP A 67 -0.39 4.20 -1.14
N TYR A 68 0.61 3.90 -1.99
CA TYR A 68 0.70 2.57 -2.62
C TYR A 68 0.92 1.44 -1.62
N ALA A 69 1.45 1.73 -0.44
CA ALA A 69 1.53 0.79 0.67
C ALA A 69 0.14 0.28 1.11
N ALA A 70 -0.92 1.08 0.94
CA ALA A 70 -2.29 0.69 1.26
C ALA A 70 -2.95 -0.21 0.20
N SER A 71 -2.33 -0.38 -0.98
CA SER A 71 -2.93 -1.12 -2.10
C SER A 71 -3.17 -2.59 -1.81
N PHE A 72 -2.31 -3.24 -1.02
CA PHE A 72 -2.53 -4.63 -0.58
C PHE A 72 -3.72 -4.76 0.38
N GLY A 73 -4.09 -3.71 1.10
CA GLY A 73 -5.34 -3.68 1.87
C GLY A 73 -6.57 -3.74 0.95
N THR A 74 -6.54 -2.96 -0.13
CA THR A 74 -7.59 -3.01 -1.17
C THR A 74 -7.62 -4.35 -1.89
N TRP A 75 -6.45 -4.90 -2.22
CA TRP A 75 -6.30 -6.22 -2.83
C TRP A 75 -6.99 -7.31 -1.98
N ARG A 76 -6.75 -7.34 -0.67
CA ARG A 76 -7.39 -8.30 0.25
C ARG A 76 -8.90 -8.13 0.36
N THR A 77 -9.38 -6.88 0.33
CA THR A 77 -10.83 -6.61 0.28
C THR A 77 -11.45 -7.22 -0.97
N ILE A 78 -10.80 -7.09 -2.14
CA ILE A 78 -11.32 -7.65 -3.39
C ILE A 78 -11.27 -9.18 -3.37
N ALA A 79 -10.18 -9.78 -2.86
CA ALA A 79 -10.11 -11.22 -2.66
C ALA A 79 -11.25 -11.74 -1.76
N THR A 80 -11.56 -11.01 -0.68
CA THR A 80 -12.68 -11.32 0.21
C THR A 80 -14.03 -11.19 -0.49
N ASP A 81 -14.21 -10.14 -1.30
CA ASP A 81 -15.44 -9.95 -2.09
C ASP A 81 -15.64 -11.13 -3.05
N LEU A 82 -14.59 -11.58 -3.74
CA LEU A 82 -14.64 -12.76 -4.64
C LEU A 82 -14.94 -14.06 -3.89
N LYS A 83 -14.34 -14.27 -2.71
CA LYS A 83 -14.62 -15.43 -1.85
C LYS A 83 -16.08 -15.45 -1.39
N ASN A 84 -16.60 -14.30 -0.96
CA ASN A 84 -18.00 -14.17 -0.54
C ASN A 84 -19.00 -14.43 -1.67
N GLY A 85 -18.60 -14.20 -2.92
CA GLY A 85 -19.40 -14.54 -4.11
C GLY A 85 -19.35 -16.02 -4.49
N GLY A 86 -18.63 -16.85 -3.74
CA GLY A 86 -18.34 -18.24 -4.10
C GLY A 86 -17.66 -18.34 -5.47
N ILE A 87 -16.87 -17.31 -5.84
CA ILE A 87 -16.08 -17.28 -7.07
C ILE A 87 -14.72 -17.88 -6.81
N TRP A 88 -14.14 -17.54 -5.65
CA TRP A 88 -12.84 -18.01 -5.22
C TRP A 88 -12.95 -18.92 -4.01
N ASN A 89 -12.18 -19.99 -4.06
CA ASN A 89 -11.83 -20.76 -2.88
C ASN A 89 -10.54 -20.21 -2.26
N ASP A 90 -10.16 -20.74 -1.11
CA ASP A 90 -8.94 -20.29 -0.42
C ASP A 90 -7.68 -20.47 -1.28
N ASP A 91 -7.60 -21.55 -2.05
CA ASP A 91 -6.48 -21.80 -2.97
C ASP A 91 -6.35 -20.74 -4.08
N ASP A 92 -7.49 -20.27 -4.63
CA ASP A 92 -7.52 -19.28 -5.73
C ASP A 92 -7.04 -17.90 -5.25
N ALA A 93 -7.37 -17.55 -4.00
CA ALA A 93 -6.94 -16.31 -3.38
C ALA A 93 -5.42 -16.27 -3.15
N GLU A 94 -4.82 -17.42 -2.88
CA GLU A 94 -3.38 -17.52 -2.68
C GLU A 94 -2.59 -17.56 -3.98
N ASP A 95 -3.17 -18.09 -5.07
CA ASP A 95 -2.54 -18.11 -6.39
C ASP A 95 -2.45 -16.70 -7.00
N GLY A 96 -3.43 -15.82 -6.74
CA GLY A 96 -3.34 -14.39 -7.07
C GLY A 96 -3.39 -14.06 -8.57
N ASP A 97 -3.56 -15.07 -9.43
CA ASP A 97 -3.48 -14.99 -10.89
C ASP A 97 -4.41 -13.94 -11.54
N LEU A 98 -5.51 -13.60 -10.88
CA LEU A 98 -6.49 -12.65 -11.38
C LEU A 98 -6.40 -11.26 -10.74
N LEU A 99 -5.70 -11.08 -9.62
CA LEU A 99 -5.68 -9.81 -8.91
C LEU A 99 -4.48 -8.95 -9.31
N TYR A 100 -4.79 -7.75 -9.79
CA TYR A 100 -3.81 -6.79 -10.26
C TYR A 100 -4.03 -5.45 -9.56
N THR A 101 -2.93 -4.76 -9.28
CA THR A 101 -2.94 -3.37 -8.87
C THR A 101 -2.15 -2.53 -9.87
N ILE A 102 -2.75 -1.46 -10.35
CA ILE A 102 -2.13 -0.49 -11.26
C ILE A 102 -1.80 0.77 -10.47
N PHE A 103 -0.51 1.06 -10.36
CA PHE A 103 0.03 2.31 -9.85
C PHE A 103 0.10 3.31 -11.00
N MET A 104 -0.69 4.38 -10.92
CA MET A 104 -0.85 5.33 -12.02
C MET A 104 0.10 6.51 -11.94
N ASP A 105 0.54 6.85 -10.75
CA ASP A 105 1.28 8.05 -10.42
C ASP A 105 2.73 7.79 -10.00
N ASP A 106 3.51 8.86 -10.04
CA ASP A 106 4.85 8.95 -9.50
C ASP A 106 4.80 9.61 -8.11
N GLU A 107 5.13 8.85 -7.06
CA GLU A 107 5.20 9.31 -5.66
C GLU A 107 6.25 10.43 -5.42
N SER A 108 7.09 10.76 -6.41
CA SER A 108 7.97 11.95 -6.36
C SER A 108 7.31 13.22 -6.90
N LEU A 109 6.25 13.09 -7.70
CA LEU A 109 5.48 14.21 -8.24
C LEU A 109 4.21 14.44 -7.43
N ILE A 110 3.55 13.36 -7.00
CA ILE A 110 2.31 13.39 -6.25
C ILE A 110 2.60 13.14 -4.77
N PRO A 111 2.06 13.94 -3.85
CA PRO A 111 2.27 13.72 -2.43
C PRO A 111 1.75 12.37 -1.95
N GLY A 112 2.42 11.81 -0.96
CA GLY A 112 1.92 10.64 -0.24
C GLY A 112 0.51 10.88 0.30
N GLY A 113 -0.29 9.82 0.35
CA GLY A 113 -1.71 9.86 0.63
C GLY A 113 -2.56 10.38 -0.54
N LYS A 114 -1.96 10.95 -1.59
CA LYS A 114 -2.65 11.49 -2.78
C LYS A 114 -2.40 10.70 -4.06
N THR A 115 -1.58 9.65 -4.01
CA THR A 115 -1.30 8.83 -5.18
C THR A 115 -2.50 7.99 -5.58
N ARG A 116 -2.70 7.82 -6.88
CA ARG A 116 -3.85 7.09 -7.45
C ARG A 116 -3.42 5.69 -7.84
N PHE A 117 -4.19 4.71 -7.37
CA PHE A 117 -4.06 3.33 -7.83
C PHE A 117 -5.41 2.69 -8.08
N ALA A 118 -5.41 1.61 -8.84
CA ALA A 118 -6.57 0.78 -9.05
C ALA A 118 -6.23 -0.68 -8.78
N SER A 119 -6.90 -1.28 -7.81
CA SER A 119 -6.79 -2.71 -7.53
C SER A 119 -8.05 -3.41 -8.02
N GLY A 120 -7.90 -4.57 -8.64
CA GLY A 120 -9.00 -5.21 -9.34
C GLY A 120 -8.70 -6.62 -9.82
N THR A 121 -9.72 -7.21 -10.43
CA THR A 121 -9.64 -8.50 -11.11
C THR A 121 -9.46 -8.27 -12.60
N LEU A 122 -8.43 -8.87 -13.21
CA LEU A 122 -8.21 -8.84 -14.65
C LEU A 122 -8.76 -10.11 -15.30
N LEU A 123 -9.84 -9.95 -16.05
CA LEU A 123 -10.49 -11.02 -16.80
C LEU A 123 -9.89 -11.09 -18.20
N THR A 124 -9.14 -12.15 -18.45
CA THR A 124 -8.49 -12.41 -19.75
C THR A 124 -9.32 -13.40 -20.57
N SER A 125 -8.94 -13.62 -21.83
CA SER A 125 -9.59 -14.63 -22.68
C SER A 125 -9.36 -16.07 -22.23
N LYS A 126 -8.49 -16.31 -21.24
CA LYS A 126 -8.25 -17.64 -20.68
C LYS A 126 -9.35 -18.09 -19.72
N GLN A 127 -10.09 -17.15 -19.12
CA GLN A 127 -11.21 -17.47 -18.24
C GLN A 127 -12.43 -17.87 -19.08
N GLY A 128 -13.15 -18.91 -18.64
CA GLY A 128 -14.39 -19.34 -19.28
C GLY A 128 -15.43 -18.22 -19.24
N SER A 129 -16.25 -18.11 -20.29
CA SER A 129 -17.26 -17.04 -20.39
C SER A 129 -18.23 -17.00 -19.20
N LYS A 130 -18.64 -18.17 -18.70
CA LYS A 130 -19.50 -18.29 -17.51
C LYS A 130 -18.85 -17.72 -16.25
N ASP A 131 -17.54 -17.89 -16.08
CA ASP A 131 -16.82 -17.36 -14.92
C ASP A 131 -16.68 -15.84 -15.00
N VAL A 132 -16.41 -15.32 -16.21
CA VAL A 132 -16.35 -13.89 -16.49
C VAL A 132 -17.67 -13.20 -16.15
N ASP A 133 -18.79 -13.76 -16.59
CA ASP A 133 -20.12 -13.18 -16.33
C ASP A 133 -20.50 -13.27 -14.84
N LYS A 134 -20.18 -14.38 -14.18
CA LYS A 134 -20.37 -14.54 -12.74
C LYS A 134 -19.59 -13.48 -11.94
N ILE A 135 -18.30 -13.27 -12.28
CA ILE A 135 -17.45 -12.27 -11.63
C ILE A 135 -18.00 -10.86 -11.85
N LYS A 136 -18.33 -10.52 -13.11
CA LYS A 136 -18.91 -9.21 -13.45
C LYS A 136 -20.18 -8.94 -12.67
N LYS A 137 -21.13 -9.87 -12.71
CA LYS A 137 -22.42 -9.76 -12.02
C LYS A 137 -22.23 -9.58 -10.52
N TRP A 138 -21.36 -10.39 -9.91
CA TRP A 138 -21.13 -10.31 -8.48
C TRP A 138 -20.53 -8.95 -8.07
N LEU A 139 -19.41 -8.56 -8.67
CA LEU A 139 -18.69 -7.35 -8.26
C LEU A 139 -19.42 -6.05 -8.65
N LEU A 140 -19.92 -5.97 -9.90
CA LEU A 140 -20.50 -4.74 -10.45
C LEU A 140 -21.96 -4.53 -10.06
N GLU A 141 -22.73 -5.60 -9.88
CA GLU A 141 -24.15 -5.50 -9.49
C GLU A 141 -24.30 -5.79 -8.00
N THR A 142 -23.90 -6.98 -7.55
CA THR A 142 -24.23 -7.43 -6.18
C THR A 142 -23.46 -6.65 -5.11
N THR A 143 -22.13 -6.58 -5.23
CA THR A 143 -21.30 -5.88 -4.25
C THR A 143 -21.53 -4.38 -4.28
N ASN A 144 -21.62 -3.77 -5.46
CA ASN A 144 -21.88 -2.33 -5.59
C ASN A 144 -23.23 -1.90 -5.02
N ASN A 145 -24.29 -2.72 -5.17
CA ASN A 145 -25.60 -2.44 -4.59
C ASN A 145 -25.59 -2.48 -3.05
N GLY A 146 -24.66 -3.23 -2.45
CA GLY A 146 -24.44 -3.26 -1.00
C GLY A 146 -23.71 -2.04 -0.44
N ILE A 147 -23.18 -1.15 -1.29
CA ILE A 147 -22.43 0.05 -0.86
C ILE A 147 -23.39 1.23 -0.70
N ASP A 148 -23.46 1.78 0.52
CA ASP A 148 -24.32 2.91 0.87
C ASP A 148 -24.04 4.14 -0.02
N GLU A 149 -25.06 4.60 -0.74
CA GLU A 149 -24.99 5.78 -1.60
C GLU A 149 -24.55 7.05 -0.87
N LYS A 150 -24.84 7.16 0.43
CA LYS A 150 -24.44 8.32 1.25
C LYS A 150 -22.92 8.37 1.43
N LEU A 151 -22.26 7.22 1.47
CA LEU A 151 -20.79 7.13 1.53
C LEU A 151 -20.15 7.45 0.18
N VAL A 152 -20.84 7.16 -0.92
CA VAL A 152 -20.36 7.44 -2.28
C VAL A 152 -20.35 8.94 -2.59
N LYS A 153 -21.33 9.71 -2.10
CA LYS A 153 -21.54 11.14 -2.41
C LYS A 153 -20.75 12.13 -1.55
N LYS A 154 -19.97 11.68 -0.55
CA LYS A 154 -19.21 12.58 0.34
C LYS A 154 -18.08 13.30 -0.41
N ASN A 155 -17.91 14.59 -0.14
CA ASN A 155 -17.01 15.53 -0.85
C ASN A 155 -15.58 15.02 -1.04
N ILE A 156 -14.91 15.51 -2.10
CA ILE A 156 -13.54 15.19 -2.54
C ILE A 156 -12.49 15.24 -1.40
N ALA A 157 -12.71 16.07 -0.38
CA ALA A 157 -11.84 16.14 0.81
C ALA A 157 -11.87 14.87 1.70
N GLU A 158 -12.90 14.02 1.60
CA GLU A 158 -13.01 12.73 2.30
C GLU A 158 -12.64 11.53 1.40
N GLU A 159 -12.36 11.71 0.10
CA GLU A 159 -11.94 10.61 -0.79
C GLU A 159 -10.65 9.93 -0.30
N ASP A 160 -9.71 10.71 0.25
CA ASP A 160 -8.44 10.23 0.79
C ASP A 160 -8.62 9.21 1.94
N ALA A 161 -9.74 9.28 2.66
CA ALA A 161 -9.98 8.47 3.85
C ALA A 161 -10.83 7.22 3.59
N ARG A 162 -11.45 7.09 2.41
CA ARG A 162 -12.43 6.02 2.15
C ARG A 162 -11.82 4.63 2.31
N HIS A 163 -12.49 3.76 3.04
CA HIS A 163 -12.09 2.37 3.12
C HIS A 163 -12.42 1.70 1.78
N SER A 164 -11.62 0.71 1.35
CA SER A 164 -11.85 0.00 0.08
C SER A 164 -13.19 -0.76 0.02
N LYS A 165 -13.88 -0.92 1.16
CA LYS A 165 -15.22 -1.52 1.23
C LYS A 165 -16.31 -0.55 0.76
N ASP A 166 -16.05 0.75 0.85
CA ASP A 166 -17.02 1.82 0.55
C ASP A 166 -16.85 2.38 -0.86
N VAL A 167 -15.93 1.80 -1.64
CA VAL A 167 -15.61 2.23 -3.01
C VAL A 167 -16.24 1.26 -3.99
N ARG A 168 -17.01 1.79 -4.94
CA ARG A 168 -17.66 0.99 -5.99
C ARG A 168 -16.65 0.47 -7.02
N TYR A 169 -16.92 -0.74 -7.50
CA TYR A 169 -16.24 -1.32 -8.65
C TYR A 169 -16.61 -0.58 -9.93
N GLN A 170 -15.60 -0.40 -10.78
CA GLN A 170 -15.68 0.12 -12.14
C GLN A 170 -15.11 -0.93 -13.11
N VAL A 171 -15.38 -0.75 -14.40
CA VAL A 171 -14.83 -1.61 -15.45
C VAL A 171 -14.09 -0.79 -16.49
N SER A 172 -12.93 -1.28 -16.91
CA SER A 172 -12.17 -0.72 -18.02
C SER A 172 -11.57 -1.84 -18.86
N GLN A 173 -11.30 -1.56 -20.13
CA GLN A 173 -10.64 -2.50 -21.03
C GLN A 173 -9.16 -2.15 -21.14
N LEU A 174 -8.30 -3.03 -20.62
CA LEU A 174 -6.85 -2.84 -20.69
C LEU A 174 -6.26 -3.57 -21.90
N PRO A 175 -5.33 -2.94 -22.64
CA PRO A 175 -4.75 -3.55 -23.82
C PRO A 175 -3.72 -4.61 -23.45
N LYS A 176 -3.62 -5.66 -24.28
CA LYS A 176 -2.45 -6.54 -24.29
C LYS A 176 -1.29 -5.81 -24.94
N VAL A 177 -0.18 -5.64 -24.22
CA VAL A 177 0.98 -4.85 -24.68
C VAL A 177 2.29 -5.46 -24.23
N LYS A 178 3.38 -5.13 -24.93
CA LYS A 178 4.73 -5.44 -24.44
C LYS A 178 4.99 -4.72 -23.13
N ALA A 179 5.59 -5.42 -22.19
CA ALA A 179 5.92 -4.88 -20.88
C ALA A 179 7.33 -5.30 -20.48
N ALA A 180 8.05 -4.41 -19.82
CA ALA A 180 9.21 -4.78 -19.03
C ALA A 180 8.70 -5.47 -17.77
N VAL A 181 9.30 -6.62 -17.41
CA VAL A 181 8.82 -7.46 -16.31
C VAL A 181 9.92 -7.67 -15.28
N ALA A 182 9.55 -7.63 -14.00
CA ALA A 182 10.43 -8.04 -12.93
C ALA A 182 9.66 -8.93 -11.93
N TYR A 183 10.39 -9.84 -11.31
CA TYR A 183 9.88 -10.71 -10.26
C TYR A 183 10.58 -10.33 -8.95
N HIS A 184 9.83 -10.29 -7.86
CA HIS A 184 10.40 -10.02 -6.54
C HIS A 184 9.71 -10.86 -5.47
N PRO A 185 10.45 -11.35 -4.46
CA PRO A 185 9.85 -12.02 -3.31
C PRO A 185 8.79 -11.15 -2.63
N PHE A 186 7.79 -11.83 -2.09
CA PHE A 186 6.61 -11.24 -1.48
C PHE A 186 6.15 -12.10 -0.32
N ASN A 187 5.79 -11.46 0.78
CA ASN A 187 5.27 -12.13 1.96
C ASN A 187 4.00 -11.47 2.52
N ASP A 188 3.39 -10.56 1.75
CA ASP A 188 2.19 -9.80 2.14
C ASP A 188 2.34 -8.98 3.43
N GLY A 189 3.56 -8.85 3.96
CA GLY A 189 3.88 -8.11 5.18
C GLY A 189 4.29 -6.66 4.93
N VAL A 190 4.57 -5.96 6.02
CA VAL A 190 5.02 -4.55 6.00
C VAL A 190 6.26 -4.37 5.12
N TRP A 191 7.21 -5.30 5.17
CA TRP A 191 8.41 -5.24 4.34
C TRP A 191 8.11 -5.30 2.85
N SER A 192 7.09 -6.06 2.41
CA SER A 192 6.68 -6.09 1.00
C SER A 192 6.18 -4.71 0.54
N ALA A 193 5.38 -4.03 1.37
CA ALA A 193 4.92 -2.67 1.08
C ALA A 193 6.08 -1.65 1.07
N VAL A 194 7.01 -1.75 2.02
CA VAL A 194 8.21 -0.88 2.08
C VAL A 194 9.09 -1.09 0.86
N LEU A 195 9.40 -2.33 0.50
CA LEU A 195 10.26 -2.64 -0.64
C LEU A 195 9.60 -2.23 -1.96
N GLN A 196 8.27 -2.28 -2.06
CA GLN A 196 7.57 -1.76 -3.22
C GLN A 196 7.89 -0.27 -3.46
N SER A 197 7.69 0.59 -2.45
CA SER A 197 7.92 2.04 -2.58
C SER A 197 9.40 2.42 -2.63
N PHE A 198 10.28 1.73 -1.91
CA PHE A 198 11.68 2.15 -1.79
C PHE A 198 12.68 1.42 -2.69
N LYS A 199 12.31 0.26 -3.24
CA LYS A 199 13.22 -0.56 -4.07
C LYS A 199 12.66 -0.82 -5.45
N ILE A 200 11.41 -1.29 -5.54
CA ILE A 200 10.83 -1.74 -6.80
C ILE A 200 10.42 -0.57 -7.69
N ILE A 201 9.54 0.30 -7.20
CA ILE A 201 9.06 1.46 -7.96
C ILE A 201 10.22 2.36 -8.42
N PRO A 202 11.20 2.74 -7.55
CA PRO A 202 12.34 3.55 -7.99
C PRO A 202 13.19 2.89 -9.08
N LYS A 203 13.32 1.56 -9.06
CA LYS A 203 14.09 0.84 -10.08
C LYS A 203 13.37 0.84 -11.43
N PHE A 204 12.05 0.64 -11.45
CA PHE A 204 11.25 0.77 -12.67
C PHE A 204 11.27 2.20 -13.22
N LYS A 205 11.24 3.21 -12.35
CA LYS A 205 11.41 4.62 -12.78
C LYS A 205 12.76 4.87 -13.43
N LYS A 206 13.84 4.41 -12.80
CA LYS A 206 15.19 4.54 -13.38
C LYS A 206 15.26 3.83 -14.73
N TYR A 207 14.72 2.61 -14.80
CA TYR A 207 14.68 1.84 -16.02
C TYR A 207 13.91 2.54 -17.14
N TYR A 208 12.72 3.08 -16.84
CA TYR A 208 11.91 3.86 -17.78
C TYR A 208 12.64 5.10 -18.30
N ALA A 209 13.35 5.81 -17.43
CA ALA A 209 14.14 6.98 -17.83
C ALA A 209 15.30 6.62 -18.77
N GLU A 210 15.86 5.42 -18.64
CA GLU A 210 16.98 4.94 -19.45
C GLU A 210 16.54 4.26 -20.77
N HIS A 211 15.41 3.55 -20.77
CA HIS A 211 15.00 2.64 -21.87
C HIS A 211 13.63 2.96 -22.49
N GLY A 212 12.85 3.85 -21.89
CA GLY A 212 11.51 4.17 -22.38
C GLY A 212 11.54 4.75 -23.79
N LYS A 213 10.61 4.34 -24.66
CA LYS A 213 10.43 4.92 -26.01
C LYS A 213 10.10 6.42 -25.98
N GLU A 214 9.65 6.93 -24.83
CA GLU A 214 9.45 8.35 -24.55
C GLU A 214 10.65 9.00 -23.83
N ALA A 215 11.85 8.39 -23.88
CA ALA A 215 13.08 8.97 -23.34
C ALA A 215 13.24 10.42 -23.82
N GLY A 216 13.11 11.38 -22.90
CA GLY A 216 13.13 12.82 -23.17
C GLY A 216 11.80 13.55 -22.90
N LYS A 217 10.66 12.86 -22.89
CA LYS A 217 9.42 13.38 -22.28
C LYS A 217 9.46 13.08 -20.79
N LYS A 218 9.22 14.09 -19.95
CA LYS A 218 9.10 13.93 -18.49
C LYS A 218 7.82 13.17 -18.13
N SER A 219 7.72 11.91 -18.54
CA SER A 219 6.56 11.07 -18.26
C SER A 219 6.89 10.01 -17.21
N SER A 220 5.93 9.74 -16.35
CA SER A 220 6.03 8.77 -15.26
C SER A 220 5.64 7.37 -15.74
N PRO A 221 6.34 6.28 -15.34
CA PRO A 221 5.93 4.94 -15.73
C PRO A 221 4.64 4.52 -15.03
N ILE A 222 3.83 3.72 -15.72
CA ILE A 222 2.77 2.92 -15.08
C ILE A 222 3.41 1.62 -14.60
N ILE A 223 3.15 1.26 -13.35
CA ILE A 223 3.61 0.00 -12.78
C ILE A 223 2.39 -0.82 -12.38
N ILE A 224 2.34 -2.05 -12.84
CA ILE A 224 1.26 -2.99 -12.55
C ILE A 224 1.85 -4.14 -11.75
N VAL A 225 1.22 -4.49 -10.64
CA VAL A 225 1.66 -5.60 -9.80
C VAL A 225 0.58 -6.67 -9.72
N ASN A 226 1.01 -7.92 -9.82
CA ASN A 226 0.24 -9.11 -9.49
C ASN A 226 1.07 -9.93 -8.50
N CYS A 227 0.48 -10.45 -7.44
CA CYS A 227 1.20 -11.21 -6.42
C CYS A 227 0.49 -12.51 -6.10
N SER A 228 1.28 -13.58 -5.99
CA SER A 228 0.86 -14.88 -5.48
C SER A 228 1.39 -15.05 -4.06
N VAL A 229 0.48 -15.21 -3.10
CA VAL A 229 0.83 -15.50 -1.70
C VAL A 229 1.45 -16.90 -1.60
N LYS A 230 0.89 -17.86 -2.34
CA LYS A 230 1.35 -19.26 -2.35
C LYS A 230 2.76 -19.40 -2.89
N GLN A 231 3.06 -18.70 -3.99
CA GLN A 231 4.41 -18.71 -4.57
C GLN A 231 5.38 -17.78 -3.81
N GLY A 232 4.87 -16.91 -2.93
CA GLY A 232 5.67 -15.90 -2.23
C GLY A 232 6.35 -14.93 -3.19
N MET A 233 5.70 -14.60 -4.30
CA MET A 233 6.29 -13.83 -5.40
C MET A 233 5.30 -12.83 -5.99
N CYS A 234 5.79 -11.62 -6.27
CA CYS A 234 5.09 -10.64 -7.09
C CYS A 234 5.73 -10.54 -8.47
N THR A 235 4.89 -10.43 -9.48
CA THR A 235 5.24 -10.04 -10.84
C THR A 235 4.87 -8.58 -11.05
N TYR A 236 5.86 -7.77 -11.42
CA TYR A 236 5.70 -6.37 -11.77
C TYR A 236 5.81 -6.21 -13.28
N TYR A 237 4.86 -5.51 -13.87
CA TYR A 237 4.82 -5.15 -15.28
C TYR A 237 4.93 -3.64 -15.41
N MET A 238 5.73 -3.19 -16.38
CA MET A 238 5.75 -1.81 -16.83
C MET A 238 5.41 -1.80 -18.32
N PRO A 239 4.17 -1.45 -18.70
CA PRO A 239 3.75 -1.33 -20.09
C PRO A 239 4.68 -0.39 -20.87
N LEU A 240 5.19 -0.86 -22.02
CA LEU A 240 6.08 -0.07 -22.88
C LEU A 240 5.31 0.71 -23.96
N GLU A 241 4.03 0.44 -24.13
CA GLU A 241 3.16 1.00 -25.17
C GLU A 241 1.75 1.25 -24.62
N LYS A 242 1.01 2.17 -25.24
CA LYS A 242 -0.39 2.50 -24.90
C LYS A 242 -0.61 2.87 -23.42
N ARG A 243 0.35 3.61 -22.84
CA ARG A 243 0.35 4.06 -21.43
C ARG A 243 -0.95 4.79 -21.06
N ASP A 244 -1.46 5.62 -21.97
CA ASP A 244 -2.71 6.38 -21.84
C ASP A 244 -3.90 5.51 -21.43
N LYS A 245 -3.97 4.26 -21.92
CA LYS A 245 -5.07 3.34 -21.61
C LYS A 245 -5.08 2.87 -20.17
N PHE A 246 -3.93 2.86 -19.50
CA PHE A 246 -3.81 2.41 -18.12
C PHE A 246 -4.21 3.47 -17.10
N TYR A 247 -4.39 4.73 -17.52
CA TYR A 247 -5.06 5.76 -16.70
C TYR A 247 -6.58 5.62 -16.70
N MET A 248 -7.16 4.77 -17.56
CA MET A 248 -8.59 4.44 -17.59
C MET A 248 -9.50 5.68 -17.66
N GLY A 249 -9.12 6.65 -18.50
CA GLY A 249 -9.85 7.91 -18.70
C GLY A 249 -9.52 9.00 -17.69
N LYS A 250 -8.64 8.74 -16.72
CA LYS A 250 -8.12 9.75 -15.81
C LYS A 250 -6.98 10.55 -16.44
N GLN A 251 -6.72 11.72 -15.87
CA GLN A 251 -5.56 12.54 -16.20
C GLN A 251 -4.25 11.78 -16.01
N THR A 252 -3.27 12.09 -16.86
CA THR A 252 -1.89 11.59 -16.69
C THR A 252 -1.29 12.06 -15.36
N THR A 253 -0.23 11.41 -14.91
CA THR A 253 0.49 11.82 -13.69
C THR A 253 0.94 13.28 -13.75
N GLU A 254 1.44 13.70 -14.92
CA GLU A 254 1.98 15.03 -15.13
C GLU A 254 0.88 16.11 -15.12
N GLU A 255 -0.30 15.80 -15.63
CA GLU A 255 -1.47 16.70 -15.56
C GLU A 255 -2.01 16.79 -14.14
N TYR A 256 -2.11 15.65 -13.44
CA TYR A 256 -2.58 15.60 -12.06
C TYR A 256 -1.62 16.28 -11.10
N ALA A 257 -0.30 16.19 -11.34
CA ALA A 257 0.73 16.84 -10.54
C ALA A 257 0.59 18.37 -10.47
N LYS A 258 -0.03 19.00 -11.48
CA LYS A 258 -0.27 20.45 -11.51
C LYS A 258 -1.17 20.92 -10.37
N GLU A 259 -2.01 20.04 -9.83
CA GLU A 259 -2.84 20.33 -8.65
C GLU A 259 -1.98 20.51 -7.37
N PHE A 260 -0.72 20.05 -7.40
CA PHE A 260 0.20 20.03 -6.27
C PHE A 260 1.49 20.85 -6.50
N ASP A 261 1.53 21.70 -7.53
CA ASP A 261 2.73 22.48 -7.88
C ASP A 261 3.24 23.35 -6.72
N ASN A 262 2.38 23.69 -5.75
CA ASN A 262 2.70 24.47 -4.55
C ASN A 262 3.11 23.65 -3.31
N VAL A 263 3.20 22.31 -3.39
CA VAL A 263 3.50 21.43 -2.24
C VAL A 263 5.02 21.17 -2.13
N GLY A 264 5.60 21.27 -0.93
CA GLY A 264 7.05 21.11 -0.70
C GLY A 264 7.58 19.69 -0.91
N LEU A 265 8.88 19.51 -1.20
CA LEU A 265 9.50 18.21 -1.52
C LEU A 265 9.36 17.15 -0.40
N LEU A 266 9.40 17.58 0.87
CA LEU A 266 9.24 16.70 2.04
C LEU A 266 7.78 16.25 2.23
N GLU A 267 6.83 17.16 2.02
CA GLU A 267 5.40 16.85 2.02
C GLU A 267 5.04 15.91 0.87
N ARG A 268 5.70 16.08 -0.30
CA ARG A 268 5.53 15.16 -1.43
C ARG A 268 5.98 13.74 -1.11
N LYS A 269 7.20 13.57 -0.58
CA LYS A 269 7.77 12.23 -0.34
C LYS A 269 7.17 11.47 0.83
N LEU A 270 6.67 12.16 1.85
CA LEU A 270 6.24 11.52 3.09
C LEU A 270 4.72 11.55 3.24
N GLY A 271 3.99 12.33 2.44
CA GLY A 271 2.53 12.39 2.49
C GLY A 271 2.00 13.00 3.78
N VAL A 272 2.84 13.71 4.52
CA VAL A 272 2.46 14.22 5.82
C VAL A 272 2.82 15.69 5.99
N ASN A 273 1.84 16.45 6.46
CA ASN A 273 2.02 17.83 6.90
C ASN A 273 2.80 17.83 8.24
N PHE A 274 4.08 18.16 8.18
CA PHE A 274 5.01 18.04 9.32
C PHE A 274 4.71 18.99 10.48
N ASN A 275 3.81 19.97 10.31
CA ASN A 275 3.35 20.83 11.40
C ASN A 275 2.61 20.04 12.50
N ASN A 276 2.01 18.88 12.18
CA ASN A 276 1.26 18.05 13.15
C ASN A 276 1.98 16.76 13.60
N ILE A 277 3.03 16.34 12.89
CA ILE A 277 3.72 15.07 13.21
C ILE A 277 4.72 15.23 14.33
N TRP A 278 5.43 16.35 14.41
CA TRP A 278 6.42 16.54 15.47
C TRP A 278 5.78 16.49 16.86
N GLY A 279 4.49 16.81 17.00
CA GLY A 279 3.72 16.60 18.22
C GLY A 279 3.24 15.16 18.47
N THR A 280 3.19 14.32 17.43
CA THR A 280 2.63 12.95 17.51
C THR A 280 3.73 11.89 17.55
N LEU A 281 4.80 12.03 16.74
CA LEU A 281 6.02 11.22 16.83
C LEU A 281 6.82 11.54 18.10
N SER A 282 6.82 12.78 18.61
CA SER A 282 7.39 13.06 19.93
C SER A 282 6.60 12.36 21.05
N LYS A 283 5.27 12.33 20.96
CA LYS A 283 4.44 11.57 21.92
C LYS A 283 4.61 10.05 21.84
N PHE A 284 4.96 9.50 20.67
CA PHE A 284 5.19 8.06 20.50
C PHE A 284 6.63 7.62 20.83
N PHE A 285 7.64 8.43 20.51
CA PHE A 285 9.05 8.11 20.77
C PHE A 285 9.57 8.63 22.12
N PHE A 286 9.06 9.75 22.66
CA PHE A 286 9.52 10.31 23.94
C PHE A 286 8.66 9.92 25.16
N ARG A 287 7.59 9.13 25.00
CA ARG A 287 6.91 8.51 26.16
C ARG A 287 7.67 7.32 26.77
N GLY A 288 8.76 6.88 26.15
CA GLY A 288 9.64 5.81 26.65
C GLY A 288 10.92 6.29 27.35
N TRP A 289 11.22 7.60 27.34
CA TRP A 289 12.43 8.13 27.97
C TRP A 289 12.15 9.43 28.72
N GLY A 290 12.07 9.31 30.04
CA GLY A 290 12.45 10.35 31.00
C GLY A 290 11.63 11.64 31.01
N SER A 291 10.62 11.69 31.88
CA SER A 291 10.44 12.88 32.73
C SER A 291 9.87 12.46 34.08
N SER A 292 10.79 12.04 34.94
CA SER A 292 10.65 12.23 36.38
C SER A 292 11.00 13.68 36.68
N GLY A 293 10.00 14.48 37.03
CA GLY A 293 10.21 15.80 37.64
C GLY A 293 9.23 16.86 37.19
N GLU A 294 8.04 16.89 37.80
CA GLU A 294 7.46 18.18 38.19
C GLU A 294 6.65 18.03 39.48
N ARG A 295 7.07 18.81 40.47
CA ARG A 295 6.55 18.87 41.83
C ARG A 295 5.15 19.46 41.83
N SER A 296 4.28 18.80 42.58
CA SER A 296 3.16 19.41 43.30
C SER A 296 3.64 20.61 44.15
N SER A 297 2.94 21.75 44.04
CA SER A 297 2.81 22.71 45.12
C SER A 297 1.32 22.93 45.38
N ASP A 298 0.92 22.40 46.54
CA ASP A 298 0.01 22.97 47.52
C ASP A 298 -1.44 23.26 47.13
N GLY A 299 -2.30 22.37 47.64
CA GLY A 299 -3.67 22.70 47.97
C GLY A 299 -3.75 23.66 49.17
N LYS A 300 -4.86 24.39 49.22
CA LYS A 300 -5.48 24.82 50.48
C LYS A 300 -6.95 24.45 50.44
N GLN A 301 -7.30 23.42 51.21
CA GLN A 301 -8.61 23.29 51.82
C GLN A 301 -8.88 24.50 52.72
N LYS A 302 -10.12 24.99 52.72
CA LYS A 302 -10.77 25.44 53.94
C LYS A 302 -12.24 25.01 53.93
N ASN A 303 -12.62 24.47 55.08
CA ASN A 303 -13.89 23.87 55.47
C ASN A 303 -15.06 24.86 55.55
N GLU A 304 -16.25 24.26 55.51
CA GLU A 304 -17.45 24.52 56.35
C GLU A 304 -17.94 25.97 56.50
N LEU A 305 -19.07 26.29 55.88
CA LEU A 305 -20.40 26.36 56.51
C LEU A 305 -21.48 26.50 55.42
#